data_AF-A0A2T7SVD0-F1
#
_entry.id   AF-A0A2T7SVD0-F1
#
_cell.length_a   1.000
_cell.length_b   1.000
_cell.length_c   1.000
_cell.angle_alpha   90.00
_cell.angle_beta   90.00
_cell.angle_gamma   90.00
#
_symmetry.space_group_name_H-M   'P 1'
#
loop_
_entity.id
_entity.type
_entity.pdbx_description
1 polymer ?
#
loop_
_entity_poly.entity_id
_entity_poly.type
_entity_poly.pdbx_seq_one_letter_code
_entity_poly.pdbx_strand_id
1 'polypeptide(L)'
;MTLDELRKASAQGKTKTQKDRVQASAPYAWDGQNENERPLTREEMQGGIEIYRRQRGRPTGSDKESTTIRIDSDVLAAFRAGGPGWQTRMNAALRDWLKMQTAA
;
A
#
# COMPACT_ATOMS: atom_id res chain seq x y z
N MET A 1 21.23 4.40 -43.70
CA MET A 1 19.95 3.97 -43.10
C MET A 1 18.85 4.88 -43.61
N THR A 2 18.11 4.42 -44.61
CA THR A 2 17.06 5.19 -45.27
C THR A 2 15.69 4.89 -44.65
N LEU A 3 14.73 5.82 -44.78
CA LEU A 3 13.39 5.72 -44.18
C LEU A 3 12.63 4.44 -44.60
N ASP A 4 12.98 3.89 -45.76
CA ASP A 4 12.41 2.66 -46.32
C ASP A 4 12.86 1.40 -45.55
N GLU A 5 14.11 1.39 -45.09
CA GLU A 5 14.65 0.32 -44.25
C GLU A 5 13.97 0.30 -42.87
N LEU A 6 13.63 1.48 -42.33
CA LEU A 6 12.92 1.61 -41.05
C LEU A 6 11.46 1.12 -41.13
N ARG A 7 10.76 1.34 -42.26
CA ARG A 7 9.39 0.83 -42.46
C ARG A 7 9.33 -0.69 -42.60
N LYS A 8 10.29 -1.31 -43.30
CA LYS A 8 10.36 -2.78 -43.41
C LYS A 8 10.63 -3.48 -42.07
N ALA A 9 11.45 -2.87 -41.21
CA ALA A 9 11.72 -3.40 -39.87
C ALA A 9 10.47 -3.40 -38.97
N SER A 10 9.59 -2.40 -39.13
CA SER A 10 8.30 -2.33 -38.43
C SER A 10 7.29 -3.38 -38.89
N ALA A 11 7.34 -3.81 -40.15
CA ALA A 11 6.45 -4.85 -40.70
C ALA A 11 6.79 -6.26 -40.19
N GLN A 12 8.01 -6.49 -39.68
CA GLN A 12 8.43 -7.77 -39.09
C GLN A 12 8.00 -7.95 -37.61
N GLY A 13 7.10 -7.09 -37.09
CA GLY A 13 6.47 -7.32 -35.79
C GLY A 13 7.43 -7.37 -34.60
N LYS A 14 8.62 -6.75 -34.71
CA LYS A 14 9.57 -6.62 -33.60
C LYS A 14 9.22 -5.39 -32.78
N THR A 15 8.04 -5.43 -32.18
CA THR A 15 7.58 -4.41 -31.24
C THR A 15 8.39 -4.52 -29.94
N LYS A 16 8.56 -3.39 -29.25
CA LYS A 16 9.35 -3.21 -28.01
C LYS A 16 8.84 -4.03 -26.81
N THR A 17 7.87 -4.92 -27.03
CA THR A 17 7.23 -5.77 -26.02
C THR A 17 7.10 -7.19 -26.55
N GLN A 18 8.22 -7.81 -26.94
CA GLN A 18 8.27 -9.27 -27.02
C GLN A 18 8.31 -9.83 -25.60
N LYS A 19 7.15 -10.30 -25.12
CA LYS A 19 7.03 -11.03 -23.86
C LYS A 19 7.84 -12.34 -23.84
N ASP A 20 8.24 -12.87 -25.00
CA ASP A 20 9.14 -14.03 -25.10
C ASP A 20 10.56 -13.78 -24.60
N ARG A 21 11.02 -12.52 -24.51
CA ARG A 21 12.38 -12.21 -24.01
C ARG A 21 12.54 -12.41 -22.50
N VAL A 22 11.43 -12.48 -21.75
CA VAL A 22 11.44 -12.71 -20.30
C VAL A 22 11.30 -14.20 -19.98
N GLN A 23 11.02 -15.05 -20.98
CA GLN A 23 10.76 -16.48 -20.78
C GLN A 23 12.00 -17.38 -20.94
N ALA A 24 13.19 -16.81 -21.13
CA ALA A 24 14.42 -17.56 -21.39
C ALA A 24 15.52 -17.30 -20.35
N SER A 25 15.20 -17.51 -19.07
CA SER A 25 16.10 -18.17 -18.11
C SER A 25 15.31 -18.47 -16.85
N ALA A 26 14.96 -19.73 -16.59
CA ALA A 26 14.73 -20.17 -15.23
C ALA A 26 16.02 -20.85 -14.76
N PRO A 27 16.85 -20.26 -13.87
CA PRO A 27 17.94 -21.00 -13.29
C PRO A 27 17.91 -20.85 -11.78
N TYR A 28 16.85 -21.36 -11.15
CA TYR A 28 16.99 -21.81 -9.77
C TYR A 28 16.64 -23.29 -9.71
N ALA A 29 17.67 -24.11 -9.89
CA ALA A 29 17.64 -25.52 -9.54
C ALA A 29 18.36 -25.63 -8.21
N TRP A 30 17.62 -26.01 -7.16
CA TRP A 30 18.18 -26.21 -5.82
C TRP A 30 19.26 -27.30 -5.87
N ASP A 31 20.43 -27.00 -5.32
CA ASP A 31 21.63 -27.83 -5.40
C ASP A 31 21.72 -28.90 -4.29
N GLY A 32 20.74 -28.94 -3.38
CA GLY A 32 20.69 -29.89 -2.28
C GLY A 32 21.58 -29.55 -1.09
N GLN A 33 22.35 -28.46 -1.14
CA GLN A 33 23.34 -28.13 -0.11
C GLN A 33 22.76 -27.27 1.01
N ASN A 34 21.72 -26.50 0.72
CA ASN A 34 21.11 -25.55 1.65
C ASN A 34 19.60 -25.77 1.78
N GLU A 35 19.17 -26.43 2.85
CA GLU A 35 17.74 -26.69 3.08
C GLU A 35 16.88 -25.41 3.13
N ASN A 36 17.47 -24.26 3.49
CA ASN A 36 16.80 -22.96 3.57
C ASN A 36 16.54 -22.28 2.22
N GLU A 37 17.25 -22.65 1.16
CA GLU A 37 17.01 -22.07 -0.17
C GLU A 37 16.17 -22.98 -1.06
N ARG A 38 15.76 -24.16 -0.55
CA ARG A 38 14.86 -25.05 -1.28
C ARG A 38 13.59 -24.30 -1.69
N PRO A 39 13.13 -24.47 -2.94
CA PRO A 39 11.85 -23.91 -3.33
C PRO A 39 10.76 -24.52 -2.44
N LEU A 40 9.89 -23.68 -1.90
CA LEU A 40 8.78 -24.15 -1.09
C LEU A 40 7.96 -25.15 -1.91
N THR A 41 7.60 -26.27 -1.28
CA THR A 41 6.61 -27.17 -1.87
C THR A 41 5.27 -26.44 -2.01
N ARG A 42 4.43 -26.90 -2.94
CA ARG A 42 3.09 -26.33 -3.14
C ARG A 42 2.29 -26.30 -1.84
N GLU A 43 2.44 -27.32 -1.01
CA GLU A 43 1.73 -27.47 0.26
C GLU A 43 2.23 -26.48 1.32
N GLU A 44 3.56 -26.32 1.46
CA GLU A 44 4.16 -25.32 2.35
C GLU A 44 3.81 -23.89 1.91
N MET A 45 3.84 -23.62 0.60
CA MET A 45 3.42 -22.33 0.05
C MET A 45 1.95 -22.05 0.41
N GLN A 46 1.07 -23.03 0.24
CA GLN A 46 -0.35 -22.87 0.52
C GLN A 46 -0.62 -22.70 2.02
N GLY A 47 0.11 -23.41 2.89
CA GLY A 47 0.09 -23.22 4.34
C GLY A 47 0.56 -21.82 4.76
N GLY A 48 1.64 -21.31 4.18
CA GLY A 48 2.12 -19.95 4.42
C GLY A 48 1.12 -18.87 3.99
N ILE A 49 0.47 -19.05 2.83
CA ILE A 49 -0.60 -18.17 2.33
C ILE A 49 -1.81 -18.21 3.27
N GLU A 50 -2.20 -19.39 3.74
CA GLU A 50 -3.33 -19.56 4.66
C GLU A 50 -3.04 -18.89 6.02
N ILE A 51 -1.84 -19.04 6.56
CA ILE A 51 -1.39 -18.36 7.79
C ILE A 51 -1.40 -16.84 7.60
N TYR A 52 -0.87 -16.35 6.48
CA TYR A 52 -0.84 -14.92 6.15
C TYR A 52 -2.25 -14.34 6.00
N ARG A 53 -3.19 -15.07 5.39
CA ARG A 53 -4.60 -14.66 5.29
C ARG A 53 -5.29 -14.59 6.65
N ARG A 54 -4.94 -15.50 7.57
CA ARG A 54 -5.46 -15.51 8.95
C ARG A 54 -4.87 -14.41 9.82
N GLN A 55 -3.64 -13.99 9.54
CA GLN A 55 -3.06 -12.75 10.06
C GLN A 55 -3.73 -11.55 9.38
N ARG A 56 -4.98 -11.29 9.82
CA ARG A 56 -5.76 -10.06 9.66
C ARG A 56 -4.99 -8.92 8.98
N GLY A 57 -5.45 -8.52 7.80
CA GLY A 57 -5.02 -7.29 7.16
C GLY A 57 -5.22 -6.05 8.06
N ARG A 58 -4.73 -4.89 7.58
CA ARG A 58 -4.80 -3.56 8.22
C ARG A 58 -6.08 -3.42 9.07
N PRO A 59 -5.97 -3.00 10.35
CA PRO A 59 -7.11 -2.96 11.27
C PRO A 59 -8.34 -2.31 10.64
N THR A 60 -9.48 -2.96 10.85
CA THR A 60 -10.79 -2.56 10.31
C THR A 60 -11.06 -1.10 10.68
N GLY A 61 -11.43 -0.32 9.66
CA GLY A 61 -11.80 1.10 9.65
C GLY A 61 -11.74 1.87 10.97
N SER A 62 -10.92 2.93 11.00
CA SER A 62 -11.13 4.00 11.97
C SER A 62 -12.44 4.70 11.65
N ASP A 63 -13.37 4.83 12.61
CA ASP A 63 -14.61 5.64 12.50
C ASP A 63 -14.34 7.16 12.46
N LYS A 64 -13.13 7.54 12.02
CA LYS A 64 -12.70 8.94 11.91
C LYS A 64 -12.62 9.27 10.44
N GLU A 65 -13.42 10.24 10.04
CA GLU A 65 -13.36 10.81 8.71
C GLU A 65 -12.29 11.91 8.67
N SER A 66 -11.47 11.92 7.62
CA SER A 66 -10.46 12.96 7.40
C SER A 66 -11.06 14.06 6.54
N THR A 67 -11.38 15.19 7.16
CA THR A 67 -11.92 16.36 6.48
C THR A 67 -10.99 17.56 6.59
N THR A 68 -10.90 18.36 5.54
CA THR A 68 -10.15 19.62 5.56
C THR A 68 -11.08 20.76 5.98
N ILE A 69 -10.88 21.29 7.18
CA ILE A 69 -11.60 22.48 7.69
C ILE A 69 -10.60 23.60 8.00
N ARG A 70 -11.02 24.85 7.86
CA ARG A 70 -10.24 26.01 8.32
C ARG A 70 -10.60 26.28 9.78
N ILE A 71 -9.58 26.45 10.62
CA ILE A 71 -9.71 26.77 12.04
C ILE A 71 -8.89 28.03 12.27
N ASP A 72 -9.39 28.93 13.12
CA ASP A 72 -8.66 30.14 13.49
C ASP A 72 -7.30 29.82 14.13
N SER A 73 -6.32 30.67 13.85
CA SER A 73 -4.92 30.43 14.21
C SER A 73 -4.67 30.43 15.71
N ASP A 74 -5.41 31.25 16.45
CA ASP A 74 -5.34 31.38 17.91
C ASP A 74 -5.88 30.13 18.61
N VAL A 75 -7.02 29.61 18.15
CA VAL A 75 -7.61 28.35 18.65
C VAL A 75 -6.65 27.18 18.42
N LEU A 76 -6.10 27.09 17.21
CA LEU A 76 -5.16 26.04 16.85
C LEU A 76 -3.84 26.17 17.63
N ALA A 77 -3.37 27.39 17.91
CA ALA A 77 -2.22 27.63 18.77
C ALA A 77 -2.48 27.18 20.21
N ALA A 78 -3.65 27.49 20.78
CA ALA A 78 -4.02 27.08 22.13
C ALA A 78 -4.02 25.55 22.30
N PHE A 79 -4.59 24.81 21.34
CA PHE A 79 -4.58 23.35 21.41
C PHE A 79 -3.16 22.77 21.26
N ARG A 80 -2.35 23.32 20.35
CA ARG A 80 -0.95 22.90 20.14
C ARG A 80 -0.05 23.17 21.33
N ALA A 81 -0.26 24.28 22.05
CA ALA A 81 0.47 24.60 23.26
C ALA A 81 0.33 23.51 24.34
N GLY A 82 -0.80 22.78 24.36
CA GLY A 82 -1.00 21.62 25.24
C GLY A 82 -0.17 20.38 24.88
N GLY A 83 0.70 20.43 23.88
CA GLY A 83 1.62 19.34 23.52
C GLY A 83 0.98 18.19 22.71
N PRO A 84 1.64 17.02 22.64
CA PRO A 84 1.20 15.87 21.86
C PRO A 84 -0.26 15.49 22.11
N GLY A 85 -0.94 14.99 21.07
CA GLY A 85 -2.36 14.61 21.16
C GLY A 85 -3.35 15.78 21.11
N TRP A 86 -2.92 16.98 20.71
CA TRP A 86 -3.78 18.16 20.62
C TRP A 86 -5.01 17.98 19.72
N GLN A 87 -4.89 17.23 18.62
CA GLN A 87 -6.03 16.91 17.75
C GLN A 87 -7.07 16.04 18.46
N THR A 88 -6.63 15.08 19.28
CA THR A 88 -7.52 14.24 20.10
C THR A 88 -8.27 15.07 21.13
N ARG A 89 -7.58 16.03 21.79
CA ARG A 89 -8.22 16.97 22.73
C ARG A 89 -9.23 17.88 22.03
N MET A 90 -8.88 18.39 20.85
CA MET A 90 -9.79 19.21 20.03
C MET A 90 -11.06 18.42 19.66
N ASN A 91 -10.92 17.16 19.23
CA ASN A 91 -12.06 16.30 18.93
C ASN A 91 -12.91 15.99 20.18
N ALA A 92 -12.30 15.82 21.36
CA ALA A 92 -13.04 15.64 22.61
C ALA A 92 -13.85 16.89 22.98
N ALA A 93 -13.27 18.09 22.84
CA ALA A 93 -13.96 19.35 23.07
C ALA A 93 -15.17 19.53 22.14
N LEU A 94 -15.05 19.17 20.86
CA LEU A 94 -16.18 19.19 19.92
C LEU A 94 -17.30 18.22 20.33
N ARG A 95 -16.95 17.02 20.81
CA ARG A 95 -17.94 16.05 21.32
C ARG A 95 -18.67 16.57 22.54
N ASP A 96 -17.96 17.18 23.48
CA ASP A 96 -18.56 17.70 24.70
C ASP A 96 -19.44 18.93 24.41
N TRP A 97 -19.02 19.80 23.50
CA TRP A 97 -19.85 20.90 23.01
C TRP A 97 -21.17 20.41 22.39
N LEU A 98 -21.11 19.36 21.54
CA LEU A 98 -22.32 18.76 20.97
C LEU A 98 -23.25 18.18 22.05
N LYS A 99 -22.72 17.49 23.06
CA LYS A 99 -23.53 16.98 24.18
C LYS A 99 -24.24 18.10 24.94
N MET A 100 -23.53 19.19 25.22
CA MET A 100 -24.11 20.36 25.89
C MET A 100 -25.22 21.01 25.05
N GLN A 101 -25.03 21.09 23.73
CA GLN A 101 -25.99 21.73 22.83
C GLN A 101 -27.23 20.87 22.55
N THR A 102 -27.11 19.55 22.58
CA THR A 102 -28.22 18.61 22.32
C THR A 102 -29.04 18.33 23.59
N ALA A 103 -28.48 18.61 24.77
CA ALA A 103 -29.15 18.49 26.06
C ALA A 103 -29.96 19.75 26.44
N ALA A 104 -29.92 20.79 25.62
CA ALA A 104 -30.71 22.02 25.72
C ALA A 104 -31.86 21.99 24.71
#